data_AF-A0A970F7H5-F1
#
_entry.id   AF-A0A970F7H5-F1
#
_cell.length_a   1.000
_cell.length_b   1.000
_cell.length_c   1.000
_cell.angle_alpha   90.00
_cell.angle_beta   90.00
_cell.angle_gamma   90.00
#
_symmetry.space_group_name_H-M   'P 1'
#
loop_
_entity.id
_entity.type
_entity.pdbx_description
1 polymer ?
#
loop_
_entity_poly.entity_id
_entity_poly.type
_entity_poly.pdbx_seq_one_letter_code
_entity_poly.pdbx_strand_id
1 'polypeptide(L)'
;GTGLHPQEAVNQAMQSFAKQLERRKGKCGAFSLVALNNKGEWGVATNVEFSFAVATDQLEPTIYLAYPSEDGTNPKIEVASQEWLDAYQARITAPIQ
;
A
#
# COMPACT_ATOMS: atom_id res chain seq x y z
N GLY A 1 -1.33 4.40 -24.54
CA GLY A 1 -2.30 4.52 -23.44
C GLY A 1 -2.21 5.91 -22.88
N THR A 2 -3.33 6.51 -22.48
CA THR A 2 -3.36 7.75 -21.71
C THR A 2 -2.81 7.40 -20.32
N GLY A 3 -1.55 7.73 -20.02
CA GLY A 3 -0.91 7.32 -18.77
C GLY A 3 -1.75 7.76 -17.57
N LEU A 4 -2.16 6.80 -16.73
CA LEU A 4 -2.91 7.05 -15.50
C LEU A 4 -1.98 7.61 -14.41
N HIS A 5 -2.55 8.38 -13.48
CA HIS A 5 -1.84 8.70 -12.26
C HIS A 5 -1.57 7.39 -11.47
N PRO A 6 -0.42 7.22 -10.80
CA PRO A 6 -0.07 5.97 -10.11
C PRO A 6 -1.16 5.47 -9.14
N GLN A 7 -1.82 6.38 -8.42
CA GLN A 7 -2.95 6.03 -7.54
C GLN A 7 -4.14 5.42 -8.30
N GLU A 8 -4.50 5.97 -9.46
CA GLU A 8 -5.58 5.43 -10.29
C GLU A 8 -5.21 4.06 -10.86
N ALA A 9 -3.95 3.92 -11.28
CA ALA A 9 -3.42 2.67 -11.83
C ALA A 9 -3.48 1.53 -10.79
N VAL A 10 -3.05 1.78 -9.55
CA VAL A 10 -3.08 0.76 -8.49
C VAL A 10 -4.50 0.41 -8.07
N ASN A 11 -5.43 1.38 -8.00
CA ASN A 11 -6.84 1.10 -7.71
C ASN A 11 -7.46 0.22 -8.79
N GLN A 12 -7.26 0.56 -10.06
CA GLN A 12 -7.78 -0.22 -11.17
C GLN A 12 -7.20 -1.64 -11.18
N ALA A 13 -5.89 -1.77 -10.97
CA ALA A 13 -5.21 -3.06 -10.91
C ALA A 13 -5.72 -3.90 -9.73
N MET A 14 -5.84 -3.30 -8.54
CA MET A 14 -6.34 -3.95 -7.33
C MET A 14 -7.75 -4.52 -7.54
N GLN A 15 -8.69 -3.70 -8.01
CA GLN A 15 -10.07 -4.14 -8.26
C GLN A 15 -10.14 -5.25 -9.31
N SER A 16 -9.38 -5.10 -10.41
CA SER A 16 -9.35 -6.10 -11.49
C SER A 16 -8.77 -7.43 -11.00
N PHE A 17 -7.73 -7.38 -10.18
CA PHE A 17 -7.06 -8.55 -9.64
C PHE A 17 -7.91 -9.25 -8.56
N ALA A 18 -8.48 -8.49 -7.62
CA ALA A 18 -9.36 -9.02 -6.57
C ALA A 18 -10.56 -9.77 -7.18
N LYS A 19 -11.25 -9.16 -8.16
CA LYS A 19 -12.36 -9.80 -8.89
C LYS A 19 -11.93 -11.08 -9.60
N GLN A 20 -10.73 -11.13 -10.18
CA GLN A 20 -10.21 -12.34 -10.82
C GLN A 20 -9.92 -13.45 -9.80
N LEU A 21 -9.36 -13.11 -8.65
CA LEU A 21 -9.08 -14.06 -7.57
C LEU A 21 -10.36 -14.60 -6.95
N GLU A 22 -11.35 -13.74 -6.66
CA GLU A 22 -12.67 -14.16 -6.19
C GLU A 22 -13.32 -15.15 -7.17
N ARG A 23 -13.31 -14.84 -8.47
CA ARG A 23 -13.87 -15.73 -9.50
C ARG A 23 -13.18 -17.09 -9.57
N ARG A 24 -11.85 -17.14 -9.39
CA ARG A 24 -11.06 -18.37 -9.58
C ARG A 24 -10.84 -19.18 -8.31
N LYS A 25 -10.83 -18.52 -7.15
CA LYS A 25 -10.38 -19.08 -5.87
C LYS A 25 -11.38 -18.86 -4.73
N GLY A 26 -12.49 -18.16 -4.98
CA GLY A 26 -13.53 -17.86 -3.99
C GLY A 26 -13.15 -16.81 -2.95
N LYS A 27 -11.88 -16.38 -2.92
CA LYS A 27 -11.38 -15.33 -2.01
C LYS A 27 -10.16 -14.63 -2.60
N CYS A 28 -10.00 -13.36 -2.24
CA CYS A 28 -8.74 -12.63 -2.40
C CYS A 28 -7.96 -12.73 -1.08
N GLY A 29 -6.71 -13.22 -1.12
CA GLY A 29 -5.82 -13.20 0.06
C GLY A 29 -5.33 -11.79 0.37
N ALA A 30 -4.50 -11.65 1.40
CA ALA A 30 -3.82 -10.38 1.68
C ALA A 30 -3.03 -9.92 0.44
N PHE A 31 -3.32 -8.72 -0.03
CA PHE A 31 -2.78 -8.17 -1.27
C PHE A 31 -2.65 -6.65 -1.15
N SER A 32 -1.44 -6.17 -1.41
CA SER A 32 -1.09 -4.75 -1.37
C SER A 32 -0.22 -4.44 -2.59
N LEU A 33 -0.45 -3.29 -3.20
CA LEU A 33 0.20 -2.83 -4.43
C LEU A 33 0.66 -1.39 -4.25
N VAL A 34 1.91 -1.11 -4.62
CA VAL A 34 2.49 0.24 -4.65
C VAL A 34 2.99 0.52 -6.06
N ALA A 35 2.78 1.73 -6.56
CA ALA A 35 3.32 2.21 -7.83
C ALA A 35 3.95 3.59 -7.66
N LEU A 36 5.00 3.83 -8.44
CA LEU A 36 5.71 5.11 -8.55
C LEU A 36 5.96 5.36 -10.05
N ASN A 37 5.80 6.59 -10.52
CA ASN A 37 6.12 6.95 -11.90
C ASN A 37 7.42 7.78 -12.00
N ASN A 38 7.80 8.11 -13.24
CA ASN A 38 9.01 8.87 -13.53
C ASN A 38 8.95 10.35 -13.11
N LYS A 39 7.83 10.81 -12.53
CA LYS A 39 7.66 12.17 -11.99
C LYS A 39 7.75 12.20 -10.47
N GLY A 40 7.99 11.07 -9.81
CA GLY A 40 7.97 10.97 -8.34
C GLY A 40 6.56 10.90 -7.76
N GLU A 41 5.51 10.84 -8.59
CA GLU A 41 4.15 10.58 -8.12
C GLU A 41 4.01 9.10 -7.78
N TRP A 42 3.25 8.79 -6.74
CA TRP A 42 3.07 7.43 -6.26
C TRP A 42 1.62 7.16 -5.88
N GLY A 43 1.31 5.88 -5.67
CA GLY A 43 0.02 5.44 -5.19
C GLY A 43 0.11 4.06 -4.55
N VAL A 44 -0.82 3.78 -3.66
CA VAL A 44 -0.94 2.50 -2.96
C VAL A 44 -2.40 2.01 -2.99
N ALA A 45 -2.59 0.70 -3.09
CA ALA A 45 -3.88 0.05 -2.91
C ALA A 45 -3.67 -1.21 -2.05
N THR A 46 -4.54 -1.47 -1.10
CA THR A 46 -4.40 -2.62 -0.19
C THR A 46 -5.77 -3.11 0.28
N ASN A 47 -5.91 -4.42 0.51
CA ASN A 47 -7.08 -5.02 1.18
C ASN A 47 -6.81 -5.42 2.64
N VAL A 48 -5.61 -5.12 3.14
CA VAL A 48 -5.19 -5.33 4.53
C VAL A 48 -4.44 -4.10 5.02
N GLU A 49 -4.25 -3.97 6.32
CA GLU A 49 -3.31 -2.98 6.86
C GLU A 49 -1.90 -3.27 6.34
N PHE A 50 -1.25 -2.25 5.78
CA PHE A 50 0.02 -2.40 5.09
C PHE A 50 0.93 -1.20 5.33
N SER A 51 2.15 -1.46 5.82
CA SER A 51 3.18 -0.44 6.00
C SER A 51 4.16 -0.43 4.82
N PHE A 52 4.51 0.76 4.32
CA PHE A 52 5.46 0.93 3.21
C PHE A 52 6.28 2.21 3.38
N ALA A 53 7.42 2.30 2.70
CA ALA A 53 8.25 3.50 2.69
C ALA A 53 8.26 4.13 1.29
N VAL A 54 8.26 5.46 1.23
CA VAL A 54 8.43 6.22 -0.01
C VAL A 54 9.57 7.23 0.20
N ALA A 55 10.43 7.33 -0.80
CA ALA A 55 11.45 8.35 -0.90
C ALA A 55 11.49 8.85 -2.35
N THR A 56 11.54 10.16 -2.53
CA THR A 56 11.72 10.80 -3.84
C THR A 56 12.80 11.88 -3.73
N ASP A 57 13.07 12.60 -4.81
CA ASP A 57 13.93 13.79 -4.80
C ASP A 57 13.35 14.95 -3.98
N GLN A 58 12.02 14.97 -3.78
CA GLN A 58 11.30 16.00 -3.03
C GLN A 58 10.74 15.52 -1.69
N LEU A 59 10.76 14.22 -1.43
CA LEU A 59 10.22 13.60 -0.22
C LEU A 59 11.32 12.78 0.46
N GLU A 60 11.72 13.19 1.65
CA GLU A 60 12.63 12.41 2.50
C GLU A 60 12.03 11.02 2.80
N PRO A 61 12.86 9.98 3.04
CA PRO A 61 12.38 8.65 3.33
C PRO A 61 11.32 8.64 4.45
N THR A 62 10.08 8.38 4.06
CA THR A 62 8.91 8.46 4.94
C THR A 62 8.19 7.12 4.95
N ILE A 63 7.88 6.62 6.15
CA ILE A 63 7.10 5.40 6.35
C ILE A 63 5.63 5.78 6.47
N TYR A 64 4.79 5.07 5.73
CA TYR A 64 3.34 5.25 5.68
C TYR A 64 2.63 3.97 6.09
N LEU A 65 1.43 4.14 6.64
CA LEU A 65 0.46 3.09 6.93
C LEU A 65 -0.72 3.28 5.99
N ALA A 66 -1.01 2.25 5.19
CA ALA A 66 -2.18 2.16 4.35
C ALA A 66 -3.21 1.23 4.98
N TYR A 67 -4.45 1.71 5.09
CA TYR A 67 -5.60 0.95 5.55
C TYR A 67 -6.53 0.65 4.36
N PRO A 68 -7.15 -0.53 4.32
CA PRO A 68 -8.03 -0.92 3.23
C PRO A 68 -9.20 0.06 3.10
N SER A 69 -9.59 0.34 1.86
CA SER A 69 -10.78 1.13 1.57
C SER A 69 -12.03 0.27 1.79
N GLU A 70 -13.04 0.83 2.45
CA GLU A 70 -14.34 0.17 2.67
C GLU A 70 -15.12 0.01 1.35
N ASP A 71 -14.96 0.95 0.41
CA ASP A 71 -15.74 1.02 -0.84
C ASP A 71 -14.92 0.72 -2.11
N GLY A 72 -13.70 0.21 -1.96
CA GLY A 72 -12.78 0.00 -3.08
C GLY A 72 -12.28 1.29 -3.75
N THR A 73 -12.38 2.41 -3.03
CA THR A 73 -11.81 3.72 -3.36
C THR A 73 -10.34 3.79 -2.90
N ASN A 74 -9.77 4.99 -2.80
CA ASN A 74 -8.40 5.17 -2.30
C ASN A 74 -8.28 4.62 -0.87
N PRO A 75 -7.20 3.90 -0.52
CA PRO A 75 -6.93 3.54 0.85
C PRO A 75 -6.71 4.80 1.69
N LYS A 76 -7.00 4.72 2.98
CA LYS A 76 -6.58 5.74 3.94
C LYS A 76 -5.08 5.59 4.16
N ILE A 77 -4.33 6.69 4.05
CA ILE A 77 -2.88 6.70 4.18
C ILE A 77 -2.50 7.68 5.29
N GLU A 78 -1.66 7.24 6.22
CA GLU A 78 -1.13 8.05 7.31
C GLU A 78 0.39 7.90 7.39
N VAL A 79 1.09 8.95 7.81
CA VAL A 79 2.52 8.84 8.15
C VAL A 79 2.64 8.05 9.45
N ALA A 80 3.55 7.07 9.49
CA ALA A 80 3.79 6.30 10.71
C ALA A 80 4.30 7.22 11.83
N SER A 81 3.67 7.14 13.01
CA SER A 81 4.11 7.90 14.17
C SER A 81 5.40 7.33 14.75
N GLN A 82 6.10 8.12 15.57
CA GLN A 82 7.32 7.64 16.24
C GLN A 82 7.02 6.41 17.11
N GLU A 83 5.89 6.39 17.81
CA GLU A 83 5.48 5.25 18.63
C GLU A 83 5.28 3.98 17.80
N TRP A 84 4.72 4.13 16.59
CA TRP A 84 4.56 3.01 15.66
C TRP A 84 5.93 2.49 15.18
N LEU A 85 6.86 3.40 14.86
CA LEU A 85 8.22 3.05 14.44
C LEU A 85 8.99 2.30 15.54
N ASP A 86 8.91 2.79 16.78
CA ASP A 86 9.56 2.18 17.94
C ASP A 86 8.99 0.78 18.20
N ALA A 87 7.66 0.63 18.15
CA ALA A 87 7.00 -0.66 18.30
C ALA A 87 7.35 -1.64 17.17
N TYR A 88 7.44 -1.15 15.93
CA TYR A 88 7.86 -1.96 14.78
C TYR A 88 9.30 -2.44 14.95
N GLN A 89 10.22 -1.55 15.36
CA GLN A 89 11.62 -1.89 15.60
C GLN A 89 11.78 -2.91 16.73
N ALA A 90 11.04 -2.75 17.83
CA ALA A 90 11.02 -3.71 18.92
C ALA A 90 10.54 -5.09 18.46
N ARG A 91 9.50 -5.14 17.61
CA ARG A 91 8.95 -6.40 17.07
C ARG A 91 9.93 -7.14 16.16
N ILE A 92 10.64 -6.45 15.27
CA ILE A 92 11.59 -7.09 14.34
C ILE A 92 12.91 -7.49 15.01
N THR A 93 13.25 -6.84 16.13
CA THR A 93 14.47 -7.13 16.91
C THR A 93 14.22 -8.19 17.99
N ALA A 94 12.96 -8.53 18.25
CA ALA A 94 12.62 -9.57 19.20
C ALA A 94 13.19 -10.93 18.74
N PRO A 95 13.79 -11.72 19.64
CA PRO A 95 14.31 -13.03 19.30
C PRO A 95 13.19 -13.93 18.79
N ILE A 96 13.43 -14.61 17.66
CA ILE A 96 12.53 -15.63 17.13
C ILE A 96 12.53 -16.79 18.14
N GLN A 97 11.35 -17.14 18.67
CA GLN A 97 11.15 -18.30 19.54
C GLN A 97 11.23 -19.62 18.77
#